data_AF-A0A838QH89-F1
#
_entry.id   AF-A0A838QH89-F1
#
_cell.length_a   1.000
_cell.length_b   1.000
_cell.length_c   1.000
_cell.angle_alpha   90.00
_cell.angle_beta   90.00
_cell.angle_gamma   90.00
#
_symmetry.space_group_name_H-M   'P 1'
#
loop_
_entity.id
_entity.type
_entity.pdbx_description
1 polymer ?
#
loop_
_entity_poly.entity_id
_entity_poly.type
_entity_poly.pdbx_seq_one_letter_code
_entity_poly.pdbx_strand_id
1 'polypeptide(L)'
;MTVRRVWYAPVWAVRKFRSGPRYVSIGERQLLANMHGESIRRELTSRAVAANEYGERQRLAYINLWALGQPVDRAATAPPEDFDLNVPEHVTFALAVAGEYDAARESSAAFVDCLYRPVSDLPYPQAEIRRCCEFLIAIADGDAATFGGDHELLVKERDALGFALFSLDHFLDLPASDIPRQKLQNLAYVNQRYVDRANPTATPKPGDVVLIGG
;
A
#
# COMPACT_ATOMS: atom_id res chain seq x y z
N MET A 1 45.32 -7.50 -13.44
CA MET A 1 44.86 -7.30 -12.04
C MET A 1 44.55 -5.82 -11.86
N THR A 2 43.27 -5.45 -11.81
CA THR A 2 42.85 -4.04 -11.85
C THR A 2 41.75 -3.83 -10.81
N VAL A 3 42.13 -3.18 -9.70
CA VAL A 3 41.22 -2.78 -8.62
C VAL A 3 40.42 -1.56 -9.11
N ARG A 4 39.09 -1.70 -9.28
CA ARG A 4 38.22 -0.57 -9.59
C ARG A 4 37.78 0.14 -8.31
N ARG A 5 38.05 1.45 -8.28
CA ARG A 5 37.67 2.41 -7.23
C ARG A 5 36.16 2.63 -7.25
N VAL A 6 35.49 2.40 -6.12
CA VAL A 6 34.13 2.88 -5.88
C VAL A 6 34.23 4.34 -5.44
N TRP A 7 33.65 5.24 -6.22
CA TRP A 7 33.48 6.64 -5.86
C TRP A 7 32.19 6.77 -5.05
N TYR A 8 32.32 7.07 -3.76
CA TYR A 8 31.24 7.67 -2.98
C TYR A 8 31.69 9.06 -2.54
N ALA A 9 30.99 10.07 -3.01
CA ALA A 9 30.86 11.37 -2.35
C ALA A 9 29.66 12.12 -2.98
N PRO A 10 28.95 13.01 -2.26
CA PRO A 10 29.42 13.66 -1.03
C PRO A 10 28.37 13.83 0.10
N VAL A 11 28.78 13.59 1.34
CA VAL A 11 28.22 14.29 2.50
C VAL A 11 28.99 15.61 2.63
N TRP A 12 28.35 16.71 2.23
CA TRP A 12 28.86 18.06 2.43
C TRP A 12 28.67 18.45 3.90
N ALA A 13 29.72 18.26 4.70
CA ALA A 13 30.14 19.15 5.79
C ALA A 13 31.12 18.39 6.68
N VAL A 14 32.41 18.71 6.55
CA VAL A 14 33.39 18.90 7.65
C VAL A 14 34.78 18.97 7.02
N ARG A 15 35.38 20.16 7.13
CA ARG A 15 36.82 20.49 7.14
C ARG A 15 37.82 19.56 6.42
N LYS A 16 38.48 20.15 5.41
CA LYS A 16 39.79 19.81 4.82
C LYS A 16 40.56 18.70 5.57
N PHE A 17 40.35 17.44 5.18
CA PHE A 17 41.30 16.35 5.42
C PHE A 17 41.84 15.88 4.08
N ARG A 18 43.17 15.78 3.99
CA ARG A 18 43.92 15.28 2.84
C ARG A 18 43.34 13.93 2.38
N SER A 19 42.71 13.89 1.21
CA SER A 19 42.02 12.71 0.68
C SER A 19 42.91 11.95 -0.31
N GLY A 20 43.76 11.05 0.21
CA GLY A 20 44.18 9.85 -0.52
C GLY A 20 43.26 8.68 -0.17
N PRO A 21 43.22 7.60 -0.97
CA PRO A 21 42.45 6.40 -0.62
C PRO A 21 42.96 5.84 0.71
N ARG A 22 42.14 5.95 1.77
CA ARG A 22 42.42 5.31 3.07
C ARG A 22 42.07 3.83 2.97
N TYR A 23 43.04 2.98 3.25
CA TYR A 23 42.78 1.57 3.50
C TYR A 23 42.08 1.44 4.85
N VAL A 24 40.78 1.22 4.82
CA VAL A 24 39.98 0.93 6.01
C VAL A 24 40.38 -0.45 6.51
N SER A 25 40.82 -0.54 7.77
CA SER A 25 41.20 -1.80 8.41
C SER A 25 40.00 -2.76 8.48
N ILE A 26 40.26 -4.06 8.64
CA ILE A 26 39.18 -5.06 8.74
C ILE A 26 38.25 -4.73 9.93
N GLY A 27 38.82 -4.29 11.06
CA GLY A 27 38.06 -3.87 12.23
C GLY A 27 37.19 -2.63 12.00
N GLU A 28 37.70 -1.61 11.30
CA GLU A 28 36.90 -0.43 10.93
C GLU A 28 35.80 -0.77 9.93
N ARG A 29 36.01 -1.71 9.00
CA ARG A 29 34.95 -2.18 8.10
C ARG A 29 33.85 -2.93 8.86
N GLN A 30 34.22 -3.76 9.83
CA GLN A 30 33.25 -4.43 10.70
C GLN A 30 32.47 -3.43 11.55
N LEU A 31 33.14 -2.41 12.10
CA LEU A 31 32.46 -1.34 12.84
C LEU A 31 31.46 -0.57 11.96
N LEU A 32 31.87 -0.17 10.75
CA LEU A 32 30.99 0.52 9.80
C LEU A 32 29.81 -0.36 9.36
N ALA A 33 30.06 -1.65 9.09
CA ALA A 33 29.01 -2.61 8.76
C ALA A 33 28.02 -2.80 9.92
N ASN A 34 28.51 -2.84 11.16
CA ASN A 34 27.67 -2.94 12.34
C ASN A 34 26.83 -1.67 12.55
N MET A 35 27.43 -0.47 12.40
CA MET A 35 26.69 0.80 12.49
C MET A 35 25.64 0.92 11.39
N HIS A 36 25.96 0.51 10.16
CA HIS A 36 24.98 0.46 9.07
C HIS A 36 23.85 -0.55 9.36
N GLY A 37 24.20 -1.74 9.85
CA GLY A 37 23.22 -2.76 10.24
C GLY A 37 22.29 -2.27 11.36
N GLU A 38 22.82 -1.56 12.36
CA GLU A 38 22.01 -0.94 13.41
C GLU A 38 21.12 0.19 12.88
N SER A 39 21.65 1.04 11.98
CA SER A 39 20.87 2.10 11.35
C SER A 39 19.67 1.53 10.57
N ILE A 40 19.92 0.50 9.77
CA ILE A 40 18.86 -0.19 9.00
C ILE A 40 17.83 -0.80 9.95
N ARG A 41 18.26 -1.48 11.04
CA ARG A 41 17.33 -2.04 12.02
C ARG A 41 16.45 -0.97 12.66
N ARG A 42 17.04 0.15 13.11
CA ARG A 42 16.27 1.26 13.72
C ARG A 42 15.27 1.86 12.75
N GLU A 43 15.67 2.04 11.49
CA GLU A 43 14.79 2.55 10.45
C GLU A 43 13.63 1.58 10.17
N LEU A 44 13.89 0.28 10.06
CA LEU A 44 12.86 -0.74 9.89
C LEU A 44 11.90 -0.79 11.08
N THR A 45 12.40 -0.70 12.31
CA THR A 45 11.57 -0.65 13.52
C THR A 45 10.70 0.61 13.52
N SER A 46 11.27 1.77 13.19
CA SER A 46 10.50 3.03 13.10
C SER A 46 9.41 2.96 12.03
N ARG A 47 9.70 2.35 10.88
CA ARG A 47 8.71 2.14 9.80
C ARG A 47 7.58 1.22 10.26
N ALA A 48 7.91 0.13 10.96
CA ALA A 48 6.92 -0.81 11.48
C ALA A 48 5.99 -0.15 12.51
N VAL A 49 6.52 0.69 13.40
CA VAL A 49 5.70 1.45 14.37
C VAL A 49 4.75 2.40 13.66
N ALA A 50 5.25 3.19 12.71
CA ALA A 50 4.42 4.15 11.96
C ALA A 50 3.30 3.45 11.15
N ALA A 51 3.60 2.29 10.56
CA ALA A 51 2.61 1.48 9.84
C ALA A 51 1.51 0.96 10.79
N ASN A 52 1.88 0.52 12.00
CA ASN A 52 0.92 0.05 13.00
C ASN A 52 0.01 1.19 13.50
N GLU A 53 0.57 2.35 13.86
CA GLU A 53 -0.21 3.52 14.29
C GLU A 53 -1.18 4.00 13.21
N TYR A 54 -0.80 3.88 11.94
CA TYR A 54 -1.68 4.20 10.82
C TYR A 54 -2.85 3.20 10.72
N GLY A 55 -2.55 1.89 10.76
CA GLY A 55 -3.58 0.86 10.73
C GLY A 55 -4.57 0.96 11.89
N GLU A 56 -4.09 1.28 13.09
CA GLU A 56 -4.93 1.53 14.26
C GLU A 56 -5.88 2.72 14.04
N ARG A 57 -5.40 3.83 13.46
CA ARG A 57 -6.25 4.98 13.15
C ARG A 57 -7.34 4.65 12.13
N GLN A 58 -7.01 3.95 11.05
CA GLN A 58 -8.00 3.52 10.06
C GLN A 58 -9.05 2.59 10.69
N ARG A 59 -8.61 1.65 11.54
CA ARG A 59 -9.51 0.75 12.25
C ARG A 59 -10.45 1.50 13.18
N LEU A 60 -9.95 2.48 13.93
CA LEU A 60 -10.78 3.33 14.79
C LEU A 60 -11.78 4.16 13.97
N ALA A 61 -11.35 4.75 12.84
CA ALA A 61 -12.24 5.47 11.94
C ALA A 61 -13.37 4.58 11.41
N TYR A 62 -13.05 3.36 10.99
CA TYR A 62 -14.02 2.37 10.53
C TYR A 62 -15.04 2.00 11.61
N ILE A 63 -14.59 1.74 12.85
CA ILE A 63 -15.46 1.44 13.98
C ILE A 63 -16.36 2.64 14.33
N ASN A 64 -15.81 3.85 14.30
CA ASN A 64 -16.56 5.07 14.57
C ASN A 64 -17.65 5.30 13.51
N LEU A 65 -17.34 5.09 12.23
CA LEU A 65 -18.34 5.16 11.15
C LEU A 65 -19.50 4.19 11.42
N TRP A 66 -19.18 2.94 11.79
CA TRP A 66 -20.19 1.94 12.13
C TRP A 66 -21.08 2.41 13.28
N ALA A 67 -20.47 2.90 14.37
CA ALA A 67 -21.20 3.36 15.55
C ALA A 67 -22.14 4.54 15.26
N LEU A 68 -21.77 5.45 14.35
CA LEU A 68 -22.61 6.58 13.95
C LEU A 68 -23.90 6.17 13.23
N GLY A 69 -23.88 5.04 12.52
CA GLY A 69 -25.03 4.52 11.78
C GLY A 69 -25.98 3.67 12.63
N GLN A 70 -25.61 3.31 13.86
CA GLN A 70 -26.43 2.45 14.71
C GLN A 70 -27.43 3.26 15.55
N PRO A 71 -28.66 2.74 15.75
CA PRO A 71 -29.57 3.31 16.73
C PRO A 71 -28.97 3.20 18.14
N VAL A 72 -29.19 4.22 18.98
CA VAL A 72 -28.57 4.38 20.32
C VAL A 72 -28.77 3.17 21.24
N ASP A 73 -29.82 2.38 21.02
CA ASP A 73 -30.14 1.17 21.80
C ASP A 73 -29.42 -0.11 21.33
N ARG A 74 -28.77 -0.10 20.16
CA ARG A 74 -27.93 -1.21 19.68
C ARG A 74 -26.46 -0.90 19.95
N ALA A 75 -26.01 -1.27 21.13
CA ALA A 75 -24.62 -1.15 21.58
C ALA A 75 -23.67 -2.14 20.85
N ALA A 76 -23.66 -2.18 19.52
CA ALA A 76 -22.67 -2.92 18.76
C ALA A 76 -21.35 -2.13 18.75
N THR A 77 -20.38 -2.57 19.54
CA THR A 77 -19.05 -1.94 19.65
C THR A 77 -18.17 -2.11 18.42
N ALA A 78 -18.54 -3.00 17.49
CA ALA A 78 -17.80 -3.25 16.25
C ALA A 78 -18.75 -3.61 15.10
N PRO A 79 -18.38 -3.26 13.85
CA PRO A 79 -19.07 -3.75 12.66
C PRO A 79 -19.00 -5.28 12.57
N PRO A 80 -20.03 -5.92 11.98
CA PRO A 80 -20.12 -7.38 11.92
C PRO A 80 -19.03 -7.99 11.04
N GLU A 81 -18.66 -9.24 11.35
CA GLU A 81 -17.77 -10.04 10.50
C GLU A 81 -18.47 -10.52 9.21
N ASP A 82 -19.78 -10.70 9.26
CA ASP A 82 -20.60 -11.07 8.10
C ASP A 82 -21.70 -10.02 7.88
N PHE A 83 -21.75 -9.47 6.66
CA PHE A 83 -22.82 -8.58 6.27
C PHE A 83 -24.07 -9.38 5.88
N ASP A 84 -25.24 -8.78 6.11
CA ASP A 84 -26.54 -9.40 5.86
C ASP A 84 -27.36 -8.41 5.06
N LEU A 85 -27.82 -8.82 3.88
CA LEU A 85 -28.61 -8.00 2.98
C LEU A 85 -29.98 -7.62 3.59
N ASN A 86 -30.46 -8.40 4.56
CA ASN A 86 -31.74 -8.16 5.23
C ASN A 86 -31.63 -7.11 6.34
N VAL A 87 -30.41 -6.67 6.68
CA VAL A 87 -30.15 -5.65 7.69
C VAL A 87 -29.81 -4.34 6.97
N PRO A 88 -30.73 -3.35 6.88
CA PRO A 88 -30.52 -2.13 6.10
C PRO A 88 -29.28 -1.33 6.51
N GLU A 89 -28.91 -1.40 7.79
CA GLU A 89 -27.74 -0.75 8.34
C GLU A 89 -26.44 -1.33 7.76
N HIS A 90 -26.41 -2.63 7.46
CA HIS A 90 -25.25 -3.30 6.84
C HIS A 90 -25.03 -2.78 5.42
N VAL A 91 -26.12 -2.64 4.66
CA VAL A 91 -26.09 -2.13 3.28
C VAL A 91 -25.71 -0.66 3.25
N THR A 92 -26.31 0.15 4.12
CA THR A 92 -26.00 1.60 4.20
C THR A 92 -24.54 1.83 4.59
N PHE A 93 -24.03 1.04 5.53
CA PHE A 93 -22.63 1.09 5.93
C PHE A 93 -21.68 0.71 4.78
N ALA A 94 -21.96 -0.41 4.10
CA ALA A 94 -21.14 -0.85 2.97
C ALA A 94 -21.11 0.20 1.84
N LEU A 95 -22.25 0.83 1.54
CA LEU A 95 -22.35 1.93 0.58
C LEU A 95 -21.51 3.14 1.00
N ALA A 96 -21.52 3.52 2.28
CA ALA A 96 -20.71 4.62 2.78
C ALA A 96 -19.20 4.33 2.62
N VAL A 97 -18.77 3.13 2.99
CA VAL A 97 -17.36 2.69 2.85
C VAL A 97 -16.93 2.70 1.38
N ALA A 98 -17.75 2.15 0.48
CA ALA A 98 -17.46 2.10 -0.95
C ALA A 98 -17.41 3.52 -1.56
N GLY A 99 -18.35 4.39 -1.19
CA GLY A 99 -18.38 5.78 -1.66
C GLY A 99 -17.19 6.61 -1.19
N GLU A 100 -16.80 6.50 0.07
CA GLU A 100 -15.60 7.18 0.58
C GLU A 100 -14.31 6.66 -0.04
N TYR A 101 -14.23 5.34 -0.29
CA TYR A 101 -13.11 4.76 -1.02
C TYR A 101 -13.04 5.29 -2.46
N ASP A 102 -14.17 5.37 -3.15
CA ASP A 102 -14.21 5.89 -4.51
C ASP A 102 -13.80 7.36 -4.56
N ALA A 103 -14.26 8.17 -3.61
CA ALA A 103 -13.80 9.55 -3.45
C ALA A 103 -12.30 9.65 -3.19
N ALA A 104 -11.73 8.77 -2.35
CA ALA A 104 -10.29 8.72 -2.10
C ALA A 104 -9.50 8.33 -3.36
N ARG A 105 -10.04 7.41 -4.17
CA ARG A 105 -9.50 7.01 -5.47
C ARG A 105 -9.47 8.18 -6.46
N GLU A 106 -10.48 9.05 -6.44
CA GLU A 106 -10.61 10.19 -7.36
C GLU A 106 -9.97 11.49 -6.85
N SER A 107 -9.57 11.56 -5.58
CA SER A 107 -9.07 12.82 -5.01
C SER A 107 -7.78 13.33 -5.69
N SER A 108 -7.59 14.67 -5.66
CA SER A 108 -6.45 15.39 -6.25
C SER A 108 -5.11 15.22 -5.48
N ALA A 109 -4.88 14.06 -4.89
CA ALA A 109 -3.68 13.74 -4.13
C ALA A 109 -2.41 13.62 -5.01
N ALA A 110 -1.25 13.56 -4.37
CA ALA A 110 0.08 13.48 -5.02
C ALA A 110 0.27 12.28 -5.98
N PHE A 111 -0.63 11.29 -5.92
CA PHE A 111 -0.62 10.08 -6.75
C PHE A 111 -1.83 9.98 -7.70
N VAL A 112 -2.55 11.07 -7.98
CA VAL A 112 -3.79 11.05 -8.79
C VAL A 112 -3.60 10.35 -10.15
N ASP A 113 -2.50 10.63 -10.85
CA ASP A 113 -2.17 10.06 -12.16
C ASP A 113 -1.33 8.77 -12.08
N CYS A 114 -1.07 8.28 -10.87
CA CYS A 114 -0.30 7.06 -10.63
C CYS A 114 -1.22 5.85 -10.52
N LEU A 115 -0.78 4.74 -11.09
CA LEU A 115 -1.45 3.46 -10.94
C LEU A 115 -1.31 2.95 -9.50
N TYR A 116 -0.09 3.02 -8.94
CA TYR A 116 0.20 2.59 -7.56
C TYR A 116 0.17 3.74 -6.59
N ARG A 117 -0.36 3.45 -5.40
CA ARG A 117 -0.57 4.40 -4.31
C ARG A 117 -0.21 3.74 -2.98
N PRO A 118 0.18 4.51 -1.95
CA PRO A 118 0.41 3.93 -0.63
C PRO A 118 -0.93 3.57 0.04
N VAL A 119 -0.97 2.49 0.81
CA VAL A 119 -2.12 2.14 1.69
C VAL A 119 -2.47 3.28 2.66
N SER A 120 -1.50 4.17 2.93
CA SER A 120 -1.72 5.38 3.71
C SER A 120 -2.72 6.39 3.11
N ASP A 121 -3.11 6.20 1.86
CA ASP A 121 -4.10 7.05 1.19
C ASP A 121 -5.52 6.46 1.27
N LEU A 122 -5.68 5.24 1.80
CA LEU A 122 -7.00 4.62 1.98
C LEU A 122 -7.72 5.20 3.20
N PRO A 123 -9.04 5.47 3.12
CA PRO A 123 -9.81 5.96 4.27
C PRO A 123 -9.97 4.88 5.35
N TYR A 124 -10.03 3.61 4.93
CA TYR A 124 -10.28 2.45 5.77
C TYR A 124 -9.26 1.33 5.48
N PRO A 125 -9.17 0.31 6.35
CA PRO A 125 -8.31 -0.83 6.08
C PRO A 125 -8.72 -1.54 4.78
N GLN A 126 -7.73 -1.93 3.98
CA GLN A 126 -7.95 -2.52 2.65
C GLN A 126 -8.89 -3.74 2.68
N ALA A 127 -8.74 -4.60 3.69
CA ALA A 127 -9.58 -5.78 3.85
C ALA A 127 -11.07 -5.43 4.07
N GLU A 128 -11.34 -4.36 4.82
CA GLU A 128 -12.71 -3.91 5.12
C GLU A 128 -13.37 -3.30 3.88
N ILE A 129 -12.63 -2.48 3.13
CA ILE A 129 -13.09 -1.93 1.85
C ILE A 129 -13.45 -3.05 0.88
N ARG A 130 -12.55 -4.04 0.74
CA ARG A 130 -12.78 -5.22 -0.10
C ARG A 130 -14.07 -5.93 0.28
N ARG A 131 -14.26 -6.25 1.55
CA ARG A 131 -15.45 -6.91 2.07
C ARG A 131 -16.73 -6.13 1.74
N CYS A 132 -16.72 -4.82 1.96
CA CYS A 132 -17.88 -3.97 1.65
C CYS A 132 -18.21 -3.97 0.16
N CYS A 133 -17.21 -3.81 -0.71
CA CYS A 133 -17.41 -3.85 -2.16
C CYS A 133 -17.90 -5.23 -2.64
N GLU A 134 -17.31 -6.31 -2.16
CA GLU A 134 -17.74 -7.68 -2.50
C GLU A 134 -19.17 -7.97 -2.06
N PHE A 135 -19.57 -7.48 -0.88
CA PHE A 135 -20.95 -7.58 -0.40
C PHE A 135 -21.93 -6.83 -1.31
N LEU A 136 -21.62 -5.60 -1.72
CA LEU A 136 -22.47 -4.84 -2.64
C LEU A 136 -22.56 -5.48 -4.03
N ILE A 137 -21.45 -6.03 -4.53
CA ILE A 137 -21.44 -6.80 -5.79
C ILE A 137 -22.31 -8.05 -5.65
N ALA A 138 -22.25 -8.77 -4.53
CA ALA A 138 -23.10 -9.93 -4.29
C ALA A 138 -24.60 -9.57 -4.27
N ILE A 139 -24.96 -8.39 -3.75
CA ILE A 139 -26.34 -7.87 -3.84
C ILE A 139 -26.70 -7.54 -5.29
N ALA A 140 -25.79 -6.90 -6.04
CA ALA A 140 -26.01 -6.52 -7.44
C ALA A 140 -26.14 -7.72 -8.38
N ASP A 141 -25.34 -8.78 -8.16
CA ASP A 141 -25.38 -10.03 -8.92
C ASP A 141 -26.52 -10.97 -8.45
N GLY A 142 -27.19 -10.65 -7.34
CA GLY A 142 -28.27 -11.43 -6.73
C GLY A 142 -29.66 -11.19 -7.32
N ASP A 143 -30.67 -11.90 -6.80
CA ASP A 143 -32.06 -11.76 -7.27
C ASP A 143 -32.71 -10.48 -6.73
N ALA A 144 -33.27 -9.65 -7.62
CA ALA A 144 -33.96 -8.40 -7.26
C ALA A 144 -35.08 -8.58 -6.22
N ALA A 145 -35.73 -9.76 -6.17
CA ALA A 145 -36.79 -10.06 -5.22
C ALA A 145 -36.31 -10.19 -3.77
N THR A 146 -35.01 -10.40 -3.55
CA THR A 146 -34.41 -10.58 -2.22
C THR A 146 -33.96 -9.27 -1.59
N PHE A 147 -33.70 -8.23 -2.40
CA PHE A 147 -33.27 -6.93 -1.91
C PHE A 147 -34.42 -5.92 -2.01
N GLY A 148 -34.87 -5.41 -0.87
CA GLY A 148 -35.97 -4.43 -0.80
C GLY A 148 -35.58 -2.99 -1.13
N GLY A 149 -34.33 -2.74 -1.54
CA GLY A 149 -33.82 -1.41 -1.93
C GLY A 149 -33.74 -1.22 -3.44
N ASP A 150 -33.05 -0.16 -3.88
CA ASP A 150 -32.91 0.21 -5.29
C ASP A 150 -31.90 -0.71 -6.02
N HIS A 151 -32.28 -1.98 -6.20
CA HIS A 151 -31.46 -3.02 -6.82
C HIS A 151 -30.96 -2.60 -8.21
N GLU A 152 -31.81 -1.94 -9.00
CA GLU A 152 -31.45 -1.49 -10.34
C GLU A 152 -30.28 -0.49 -10.35
N LEU A 153 -30.17 0.35 -9.32
CA LEU A 153 -29.05 1.27 -9.17
C LEU A 153 -27.76 0.51 -8.89
N LEU A 154 -27.79 -0.46 -7.96
CA LEU A 154 -26.64 -1.30 -7.65
C LEU A 154 -26.17 -2.12 -8.85
N VAL A 155 -27.10 -2.65 -9.66
CA VAL A 155 -26.77 -3.36 -10.90
C VAL A 155 -26.04 -2.45 -11.89
N LYS A 156 -26.42 -1.18 -12.00
CA LYS A 156 -25.73 -0.21 -12.87
C LYS A 156 -24.35 0.16 -12.33
N GLU A 157 -24.19 0.18 -11.01
CA GLU A 157 -22.91 0.49 -10.34
C GLU A 157 -21.99 -0.72 -10.19
N ARG A 158 -22.48 -1.92 -10.47
CA ARG A 158 -21.74 -3.19 -10.34
C ARG A 158 -20.38 -3.17 -11.04
N ASP A 159 -20.30 -2.65 -12.26
CA ASP A 159 -19.04 -2.55 -12.99
C ASP A 159 -18.11 -1.52 -12.36
N ALA A 160 -18.64 -0.38 -11.88
CA ALA A 160 -17.86 0.62 -11.16
C ALA A 160 -17.28 0.05 -9.85
N LEU A 161 -18.07 -0.73 -9.11
CA LEU A 161 -17.60 -1.48 -7.92
C LEU A 161 -16.50 -2.49 -8.29
N GLY A 162 -16.64 -3.19 -9.42
CA GLY A 162 -15.61 -4.08 -9.95
C GLY A 162 -14.30 -3.35 -10.28
N PHE A 163 -14.38 -2.18 -10.91
CA PHE A 163 -13.22 -1.33 -11.17
C PHE A 163 -12.58 -0.81 -9.89
N ALA A 164 -13.38 -0.40 -8.91
CA ALA A 164 -12.91 0.03 -7.60
C ALA A 164 -12.14 -1.12 -6.91
N LEU A 165 -12.71 -2.33 -6.87
CA LEU A 165 -12.07 -3.51 -6.30
C LEU A 165 -10.74 -3.85 -6.99
N PHE A 166 -10.70 -3.78 -8.32
CA PHE A 166 -9.46 -3.98 -9.08
C PHE A 166 -8.41 -2.91 -8.75
N SER A 167 -8.82 -1.66 -8.59
CA SER A 167 -7.91 -0.56 -8.23
C SER A 167 -7.34 -0.71 -6.82
N LEU A 168 -8.05 -1.39 -5.91
CA LEU A 168 -7.63 -1.63 -4.53
C LEU A 168 -6.34 -2.45 -4.45
N ASP A 169 -6.11 -3.35 -5.42
CA ASP A 169 -4.88 -4.16 -5.50
C ASP A 169 -3.62 -3.33 -5.82
N HIS A 170 -3.80 -2.09 -6.27
CA HIS A 170 -2.70 -1.18 -6.60
C HIS A 170 -2.29 -0.30 -5.40
N PHE A 171 -2.95 -0.44 -4.26
CA PHE A 171 -2.52 0.16 -3.01
C PHE A 171 -1.46 -0.72 -2.34
N LEU A 172 -0.27 -0.17 -2.17
CA LEU A 172 0.91 -0.89 -1.68
C LEU A 172 1.17 -0.54 -0.22
N ASP A 173 1.50 -1.56 0.58
CA ASP A 173 2.03 -1.39 1.93
C ASP A 173 3.51 -0.96 1.87
N LEU A 174 3.71 0.25 1.36
CA LEU A 174 4.99 0.93 1.23
C LEU A 174 4.79 2.41 1.58
N PRO A 175 5.80 3.07 2.16
CA PRO A 175 5.71 4.49 2.41
C PRO A 175 5.67 5.27 1.09
N ALA A 176 4.97 6.40 1.09
CA ALA A 176 4.83 7.29 -0.07
C ALA A 176 6.18 7.80 -0.65
N SER A 177 7.27 7.73 0.12
CA SER A 177 8.62 8.04 -0.35
C SER A 177 9.20 7.00 -1.31
N ASP A 178 8.78 5.75 -1.16
CA ASP A 178 9.35 4.59 -1.85
C ASP A 178 8.55 4.24 -3.13
N ILE A 179 7.41 4.92 -3.34
CA ILE A 179 6.55 4.76 -4.51
C ILE A 179 6.86 5.90 -5.51
N PRO A 180 7.22 5.59 -6.77
CA PRO A 180 7.45 6.61 -7.78
C PRO A 180 6.19 7.43 -8.06
N ARG A 181 6.35 8.75 -8.09
CA ARG A 181 5.25 9.72 -8.34
C ARG A 181 5.09 10.09 -9.81
N GLN A 182 6.06 9.74 -10.66
CA GLN A 182 5.96 9.99 -12.09
C GLN A 182 5.24 8.81 -12.76
N LYS A 183 4.15 9.08 -13.50
CA LYS A 183 3.29 8.07 -14.12
C LYS A 183 4.05 6.97 -14.86
N LEU A 184 5.00 7.32 -15.74
CA LEU A 184 5.78 6.33 -16.50
C LEU A 184 6.69 5.47 -15.60
N GLN A 185 7.27 6.05 -14.56
CA GLN A 185 8.11 5.31 -13.60
C GLN A 185 7.25 4.43 -12.69
N ASN A 186 6.07 4.91 -12.30
CA ASN A 186 5.09 4.19 -11.50
C ASN A 186 4.58 2.94 -12.26
N LEU A 187 4.35 3.06 -13.57
CA LEU A 187 4.03 1.92 -14.43
C LEU A 187 5.21 0.95 -14.59
N ALA A 188 6.44 1.45 -14.75
CA ALA A 188 7.63 0.61 -14.91
C ALA A 188 8.05 -0.14 -13.62
N TYR A 189 7.73 0.43 -12.45
CA TYR A 189 8.03 -0.14 -11.12
C TYR A 189 7.51 -1.58 -10.96
N VAL A 190 6.42 -1.92 -11.66
CA VAL A 190 5.77 -3.23 -11.70
C VAL A 190 6.65 -4.29 -12.32
N ASN A 191 7.24 -3.98 -13.47
CA ASN A 191 8.01 -4.96 -14.23
C ASN A 191 9.22 -5.41 -13.42
N GLN A 192 9.77 -4.57 -12.55
CA GLN A 192 10.84 -4.96 -11.65
C GLN A 192 10.31 -5.81 -10.48
N ARG A 193 9.26 -5.36 -9.77
CA ARG A 193 8.72 -6.08 -8.60
C ARG A 193 8.03 -7.41 -8.92
N TYR A 194 7.33 -7.52 -10.05
CA TYR A 194 6.71 -8.78 -10.50
C TYR A 194 7.76 -9.77 -10.99
N VAL A 195 8.81 -9.31 -11.68
CA VAL A 195 9.93 -10.17 -12.10
C VAL A 195 10.72 -10.66 -10.89
N ASP A 196 10.94 -9.81 -9.88
CA ASP A 196 11.62 -10.20 -8.63
C ASP A 196 10.79 -11.20 -7.78
N ARG A 197 9.45 -11.10 -7.81
CA ARG A 197 8.54 -12.07 -7.17
C ARG A 197 8.40 -13.37 -7.95
N ALA A 198 8.43 -13.33 -9.29
CA ALA A 198 8.36 -14.50 -10.15
C ALA A 198 9.70 -15.24 -10.26
N ASN A 199 10.82 -14.56 -10.04
CA ASN A 199 12.16 -15.11 -10.01
C ASN A 199 12.94 -14.64 -8.76
N PRO A 200 12.61 -15.16 -7.56
CA PRO A 200 13.34 -14.82 -6.34
C PRO A 200 14.82 -15.30 -6.33
N THR A 201 15.26 -16.05 -7.36
CA THR A 201 16.61 -16.61 -7.47
C THR A 201 17.12 -16.64 -8.91
N ALA A 202 17.11 -15.52 -9.63
CA ALA A 202 18.03 -15.38 -10.77
C ALA A 202 19.36 -14.79 -10.28
N THR A 203 20.06 -15.51 -9.40
CA THR A 203 21.49 -15.28 -9.21
C THR A 203 22.17 -15.62 -10.54
N PRO A 204 22.82 -14.67 -11.23
CA PRO A 204 23.55 -14.98 -12.44
C PRO A 204 24.61 -16.03 -12.12
N LYS A 205 24.60 -17.12 -12.87
CA LYS A 205 25.62 -18.16 -12.71
C LYS A 205 26.92 -17.63 -13.31
N PRO A 206 28.09 -18.06 -12.80
CA PRO A 206 29.36 -17.75 -13.46
C PRO A 206 29.32 -18.28 -14.90
N GLY A 207 29.22 -17.37 -15.87
CA GLY A 207 29.02 -17.68 -17.30
C GLY A 207 27.92 -16.86 -17.98
N ASP A 208 27.01 -16.23 -17.21
CA ASP A 208 25.94 -15.42 -17.78
C ASP A 208 26.47 -14.08 -18.31
N VAL A 209 26.21 -13.80 -19.59
CA VAL A 209 26.59 -12.55 -20.26
C VAL A 209 25.49 -11.52 -20.04
N VAL A 210 25.75 -10.55 -19.16
CA VAL A 210 24.88 -9.38 -18.99
C VAL A 210 25.21 -8.37 -20.10
N LEU A 211 24.32 -8.22 -21.07
CA LEU A 211 24.41 -7.17 -22.08
C LEU A 211 24.00 -5.83 -21.45
N ILE A 212 24.97 -4.92 -21.29
CA ILE A 212 24.71 -3.54 -20.89
C ILE A 212 24.62 -2.73 -22.19
N GLY A 213 23.42 -2.31 -22.56
CA GLY A 213 23.18 -1.41 -23.70
C GLY A 213 23.78 -0.03 -23.45
N GLY A 214 24.46 0.51 -24.46
CA GLY A 214 25.06 1.85 -24.46
C GLY A 214 24.15 2.93 -25.01
#